data_AF-A0A662W9Q1-F1
#
_entry.id   AF-A0A662W9Q1-F1
#
_cell.length_a   1.000
_cell.length_b   1.000
_cell.length_c   1.000
_cell.angle_alpha   90.00
_cell.angle_beta   90.00
_cell.angle_gamma   90.00
#
_symmetry.space_group_name_H-M   'P 1'
#
loop_
_entity.id
_entity.type
_entity.pdbx_description
1 polymer ?
#
loop_
_entity_poly.entity_id
_entity_poly.type
_entity_poly.pdbx_seq_one_letter_code
_entity_poly.pdbx_strand_id
1 'polypeptide(L)'
;MRIAVASGKGGTGKTTIAVNLAFFNRLQLLDLDVEEPNDRCFISGEAKESPVFRPVPVVDQEKCSLCGKCREVCQFNAIVVLKDSTVIFPEICHSCGACSYFCPEEAITEVNRQMGKVVEVNGEIKLVYGELEIGEASPVPLIREVKKRAGKTAIFDCPPGVSCPMV
;
A
#
# COMPACT_ATOMS: atom_id res chain seq x y z
N MET A 1 21.24 -4.95 -9.71
CA MET A 1 21.18 -3.55 -10.14
C MET A 1 19.71 -3.15 -10.23
N ARG A 2 19.29 -2.04 -9.62
CA ARG A 2 17.88 -1.61 -9.65
C ARG A 2 17.81 -0.28 -10.36
N ILE A 3 16.95 -0.17 -11.38
CA ILE A 3 16.76 1.06 -12.15
C ILE A 3 15.34 1.54 -11.89
N ALA A 4 15.20 2.71 -11.28
CA ALA A 4 13.93 3.36 -11.07
C ALA A 4 13.66 4.33 -12.24
N VAL A 5 12.51 4.17 -12.88
CA VAL A 5 12.02 5.08 -13.91
C VAL A 5 10.97 5.97 -13.27
N ALA A 6 11.26 7.26 -13.26
CA ALA A 6 10.61 8.20 -12.38
C ALA A 6 10.38 9.52 -13.11
N SER A 7 9.27 10.20 -12.81
CA SER A 7 8.89 11.43 -13.51
C SER A 7 7.97 12.34 -12.70
N GLY A 8 7.74 13.54 -13.22
CA GLY A 8 6.66 14.41 -12.75
C GLY A 8 5.27 13.89 -13.12
N LYS A 9 4.24 14.63 -12.70
CA LYS A 9 2.84 14.37 -13.08
C LYS A 9 2.60 14.80 -14.53
N GLY A 10 1.55 14.25 -15.17
CA GLY A 10 1.04 14.76 -16.46
C GLY A 10 1.43 13.97 -17.71
N GLY A 11 1.47 12.62 -17.64
CA GLY A 11 1.58 11.80 -18.85
C GLY A 11 2.95 11.89 -19.56
N THR A 12 4.03 11.89 -18.80
CA THR A 12 5.41 12.09 -19.30
C THR A 12 6.02 10.86 -19.99
N GLY A 13 5.24 9.82 -20.29
CA GLY A 13 5.72 8.60 -20.96
C GLY A 13 6.57 7.66 -20.08
N LYS A 14 6.52 7.82 -18.75
CA LYS A 14 7.30 7.03 -17.77
C LYS A 14 7.12 5.51 -17.97
N THR A 15 5.89 5.04 -17.96
CA THR A 15 5.51 3.64 -18.18
C THR A 15 6.00 3.13 -19.53
N THR A 16 5.88 3.94 -20.60
CA THR A 16 6.41 3.57 -21.92
C THR A 16 7.92 3.30 -21.86
N ILE A 17 8.69 4.15 -21.18
CA ILE A 17 10.13 3.93 -21.01
C ILE A 17 10.41 2.71 -20.13
N ALA A 18 9.72 2.55 -19.02
CA ALA A 18 9.92 1.44 -18.08
C ALA A 18 9.66 0.08 -18.74
N VAL A 19 8.51 -0.07 -19.41
CA VAL A 19 8.12 -1.28 -20.14
C VAL A 19 9.14 -1.63 -21.22
N ASN A 20 9.50 -0.67 -22.09
CA ASN A 20 10.43 -0.95 -23.18
C ASN A 20 11.83 -1.30 -22.64
N LEU A 21 12.30 -0.60 -21.61
CA LEU A 21 13.58 -0.89 -20.98
C LEU A 21 13.61 -2.30 -20.38
N ALA A 22 12.54 -2.72 -19.71
CA ALA A 22 12.44 -4.06 -19.16
C ALA A 22 12.34 -5.13 -20.25
N PHE A 23 11.45 -4.93 -21.22
CA PHE A 23 11.13 -5.90 -22.26
C PHE A 23 12.34 -6.21 -23.17
N PHE A 24 12.96 -5.19 -23.75
CA PHE A 24 14.09 -5.38 -24.67
C PHE A 24 15.35 -5.92 -23.99
N ASN A 25 15.50 -5.70 -22.68
CA ASN A 25 16.62 -6.24 -21.90
C ASN A 25 16.29 -7.53 -21.16
N ARG A 26 15.07 -8.08 -21.34
CA ARG A 26 14.57 -9.28 -20.63
C ARG A 26 14.74 -9.20 -19.11
N LEU A 27 14.43 -8.04 -18.55
CA LEU A 27 14.51 -7.78 -17.11
C LEU A 27 13.13 -7.86 -16.46
N GLN A 28 13.11 -8.15 -15.17
CA GLN A 28 11.88 -8.06 -14.37
C GLN A 28 11.41 -6.60 -14.32
N LEU A 29 10.10 -6.41 -14.47
CA LEU A 29 9.43 -5.12 -14.33
C LEU A 29 8.60 -5.12 -13.04
N LEU A 30 8.69 -4.04 -12.27
CA LEU A 30 7.85 -3.80 -11.12
C LEU A 30 7.06 -2.52 -11.32
N ASP A 31 5.74 -2.62 -11.40
CA ASP A 31 4.85 -1.46 -11.42
C ASP A 31 4.54 -1.06 -9.98
N LEU A 32 5.05 0.10 -9.57
CA LEU A 32 4.83 0.66 -8.24
C LEU A 32 3.69 1.67 -8.21
N ASP A 33 3.02 1.93 -9.34
CA ASP A 33 1.80 2.71 -9.37
C ASP A 33 0.62 1.84 -8.98
N VAL A 34 0.54 1.50 -7.70
CA VAL A 34 -0.44 0.52 -7.19
C VAL A 34 -1.88 1.04 -7.17
N GLU A 35 -2.06 2.34 -7.38
CA GLU A 35 -3.37 2.98 -7.53
C GLU A 35 -3.87 2.82 -8.97
N GLU A 36 -2.97 2.88 -9.96
CA GLU A 36 -3.29 2.73 -11.39
C GLU A 36 -2.24 1.86 -12.12
N PRO A 37 -2.17 0.54 -11.85
CA PRO A 37 -1.11 -0.33 -12.38
C PRO A 37 -1.35 -0.66 -13.86
N ASN A 38 -0.68 0.08 -14.75
CA ASN A 38 -0.93 0.06 -16.20
C ASN A 38 0.02 -0.88 -16.98
N ASP A 39 1.12 -1.34 -16.38
CA ASP A 39 2.09 -2.20 -17.07
C ASP A 39 1.47 -3.52 -17.59
N ARG A 40 0.42 -4.00 -16.92
CA ARG A 40 -0.32 -5.20 -17.31
C ARG A 40 -0.94 -5.10 -18.71
N CYS A 41 -1.23 -3.89 -19.20
CA CYS A 41 -1.73 -3.66 -20.56
C CYS A 41 -0.71 -4.06 -21.64
N PHE A 42 0.58 -4.05 -21.30
CA PHE A 42 1.67 -4.36 -22.24
C PHE A 42 2.23 -5.76 -22.07
N ILE A 43 2.18 -6.33 -20.86
CA ILE A 43 2.72 -7.65 -20.55
C ILE A 43 1.60 -8.66 -20.34
N SER A 44 1.48 -9.61 -21.27
CA SER A 44 0.54 -10.75 -21.17
C SER A 44 1.21 -11.96 -20.51
N GLY A 45 0.43 -12.75 -19.77
CA GLY A 45 0.92 -13.96 -19.12
C GLY A 45 -0.04 -14.49 -18.06
N GLU A 46 0.33 -15.63 -17.46
CA GLU A 46 -0.40 -16.20 -16.34
C GLU A 46 -0.17 -15.33 -15.09
N ALA A 47 -1.27 -14.94 -14.42
CA ALA A 47 -1.24 -14.09 -13.26
C ALA A 47 -1.51 -14.89 -11.99
N LYS A 48 -0.68 -14.67 -10.96
CA LYS A 48 -0.89 -15.16 -9.60
C LYS A 48 -1.10 -13.99 -8.66
N GLU A 49 -2.21 -14.01 -7.94
CA GLU A 49 -2.56 -12.97 -6.97
C GLU A 49 -2.19 -13.40 -5.55
N SER A 50 -1.84 -12.44 -4.70
CA SER A 50 -1.60 -12.65 -3.27
C SER A 50 -2.16 -11.45 -2.49
N PRO A 51 -3.13 -11.65 -1.59
CA PRO A 51 -3.70 -10.55 -0.82
C PRO A 51 -2.67 -9.95 0.13
N VAL A 52 -2.78 -8.64 0.34
CA VAL A 52 -1.96 -7.86 1.27
C VAL A 52 -2.88 -7.26 2.33
N PHE A 53 -2.45 -7.40 3.58
CA PHE A 53 -3.20 -6.94 4.74
C PHE A 53 -2.41 -5.90 5.51
N ARG A 54 -3.14 -5.03 6.21
CA ARG A 54 -2.59 -4.13 7.22
C ARG A 54 -3.37 -4.27 8.53
N PRO A 55 -2.72 -4.02 9.67
CA PRO A 55 -3.42 -3.99 10.95
C PRO A 55 -4.31 -2.74 11.03
N VAL A 56 -5.54 -2.91 11.47
CA VAL A 56 -6.46 -1.80 11.81
C VAL A 56 -6.99 -1.99 13.22
N PRO A 57 -7.06 -0.92 14.02
CA PRO A 57 -7.55 -1.03 15.38
C PRO A 57 -9.07 -1.29 15.43
N VAL A 58 -9.50 -2.10 16.38
CA VAL A 58 -10.88 -2.40 16.74
C VAL A 58 -11.04 -2.17 18.23
N VAL A 59 -12.10 -1.46 18.62
CA VAL A 59 -12.37 -1.13 20.02
C VAL A 59 -13.38 -2.12 20.59
N ASP A 60 -13.01 -2.76 21.70
CA ASP A 60 -13.92 -3.45 22.61
C ASP A 60 -14.69 -2.39 23.43
N GLN A 61 -15.96 -2.21 23.10
CA GLN A 61 -16.79 -1.18 23.75
C GLN A 61 -17.14 -1.53 25.20
N GLU A 62 -17.07 -2.80 25.59
CA GLU A 62 -17.36 -3.22 26.98
C GLU A 62 -16.20 -2.85 27.92
N LYS A 63 -14.97 -2.86 27.40
CA LYS A 63 -13.77 -2.44 28.13
C LYS A 63 -13.47 -0.95 28.02
N CYS A 64 -13.99 -0.27 27.00
CA CYS A 64 -13.63 1.11 26.73
C CYS A 64 -14.21 2.07 27.78
N SER A 65 -13.35 2.75 28.54
CA SER A 65 -13.75 3.79 29.49
C SER A 65 -14.04 5.16 28.87
N LEU A 66 -14.01 5.28 27.53
CA LEU A 66 -14.20 6.53 26.77
C LEU A 66 -13.23 7.67 27.16
N CYS A 67 -12.08 7.34 27.76
CA CYS A 67 -11.10 8.33 28.25
C CYS A 67 -10.48 9.22 27.15
N GLY A 68 -10.53 8.80 25.89
CA GLY A 68 -10.11 9.59 24.73
C GLY A 68 -8.60 9.66 24.45
N LYS A 69 -7.76 8.97 25.23
CA LYS A 69 -6.30 8.93 25.01
C LYS A 69 -5.92 8.40 23.61
N CYS A 70 -6.68 7.43 23.08
CA CYS A 70 -6.49 6.92 21.72
C CYS A 70 -6.70 8.00 20.64
N ARG A 71 -7.66 8.91 20.84
CA ARG A 71 -7.89 10.07 19.97
C ARG A 71 -6.75 11.07 20.05
N GLU A 72 -6.26 11.38 21.26
CA GLU A 72 -5.17 12.34 21.48
C GLU A 72 -3.86 11.93 20.79
N VAL A 73 -3.53 10.64 20.81
CA VAL A 73 -2.31 10.13 20.15
C VAL A 73 -2.47 9.95 18.64
N CYS A 74 -3.69 10.02 18.11
CA CYS A 74 -3.96 9.78 16.69
C CYS A 74 -3.64 11.01 15.84
N GLN A 75 -2.42 11.04 15.25
CA GLN A 75 -1.98 12.12 14.35
C GLN A 75 -2.82 12.25 13.06
N PHE A 76 -3.64 11.25 12.75
CA PHE A 76 -4.43 11.17 11.51
C PHE A 76 -5.92 11.43 11.74
N ASN A 77 -6.34 11.73 12.98
CA ASN A 77 -7.75 11.95 13.34
C ASN A 77 -8.69 10.80 12.94
N ALA A 78 -8.17 9.57 12.91
CA ALA A 78 -8.92 8.36 12.53
C ALA A 78 -9.84 7.82 13.64
N ILE A 79 -9.87 8.48 14.80
CA ILE A 79 -10.59 7.99 15.99
C ILE A 79 -11.48 9.12 16.54
N VAL A 80 -12.76 8.83 16.69
CA VAL A 80 -13.75 9.74 17.28
C VAL A 80 -14.33 9.09 18.53
N VAL A 81 -14.36 9.85 19.62
CA VAL A 81 -14.94 9.42 20.89
C VAL A 81 -16.26 10.14 21.04
N LEU A 82 -17.35 9.38 21.03
CA LEU A 82 -18.72 9.82 21.21
C LEU A 82 -19.14 9.63 22.66
N LYS A 83 -20.39 10.02 22.97
CA LYS A 83 -20.94 9.91 24.33
C LYS A 83 -20.98 8.45 24.83
N ASP A 84 -21.28 7.52 23.94
CA ASP A 84 -21.57 6.12 24.29
C ASP A 84 -20.65 5.12 23.59
N SER A 85 -19.70 5.56 22.75
CA SER A 85 -18.81 4.67 22.01
C SER A 85 -17.56 5.37 21.47
N THR A 86 -16.52 4.59 21.17
CA THR A 86 -15.36 5.05 20.38
C THR A 86 -15.41 4.43 19.00
N VAL A 87 -15.41 5.26 17.97
CA VAL A 87 -15.49 4.89 16.55
C VAL A 87 -14.15 5.11 15.87
N ILE A 88 -13.76 4.16 15.02
CA ILE A 88 -12.53 4.20 14.22
C ILE A 88 -12.93 4.28 12.75
N PHE A 89 -12.25 5.13 12.00
CA PHE A 89 -12.34 5.29 10.55
C PHE A 89 -11.11 4.66 9.90
N PRO A 90 -11.16 3.38 9.49
CA PRO A 90 -9.96 2.69 9.01
C PRO A 90 -9.43 3.27 7.68
N GLU A 91 -10.28 3.94 6.90
CA GLU A 91 -9.97 4.57 5.61
C GLU A 91 -8.93 5.69 5.72
N ILE A 92 -8.83 6.32 6.91
CA ILE A 92 -7.82 7.36 7.21
C ILE A 92 -6.84 6.89 8.30
N CYS A 93 -6.91 5.61 8.69
CA CYS A 93 -5.98 5.02 9.64
C CYS A 93 -4.68 4.61 8.95
N HIS A 94 -3.54 5.07 9.47
CA HIS A 94 -2.21 4.72 8.95
C HIS A 94 -1.56 3.52 9.66
N SER A 95 -2.32 2.73 10.42
CA SER A 95 -1.85 1.45 10.97
C SER A 95 -0.57 1.56 11.83
N CYS A 96 -0.45 2.63 12.63
CA CYS A 96 0.75 2.90 13.43
C CYS A 96 0.77 2.24 14.84
N GLY A 97 -0.33 1.62 15.28
CA GLY A 97 -0.42 0.95 16.58
C GLY A 97 -0.45 1.84 17.83
N ALA A 98 -0.25 3.16 17.70
CA ALA A 98 -0.17 4.06 18.86
C ALA A 98 -1.43 4.01 19.75
N CYS A 99 -2.62 3.95 19.14
CA CYS A 99 -3.87 3.90 19.90
C CYS A 99 -4.02 2.64 20.77
N SER A 100 -3.59 1.48 20.28
CA SER A 100 -3.57 0.23 21.05
C SER A 100 -2.53 0.31 22.17
N TYR A 101 -1.32 0.75 21.85
CA TYR A 101 -0.22 0.87 22.81
C TYR A 101 -0.53 1.81 23.99
N PHE A 102 -1.19 2.93 23.74
CA PHE A 102 -1.49 3.93 24.78
C PHE A 102 -2.84 3.75 25.47
N CYS A 103 -3.64 2.74 25.10
CA CYS A 103 -4.95 2.48 25.70
C CYS A 103 -4.77 1.96 27.15
N PRO A 104 -5.22 2.69 28.17
CA PRO A 104 -5.05 2.26 29.57
C PRO A 104 -5.93 1.06 29.93
N GLU A 105 -7.05 0.87 29.24
CA GLU A 105 -8.00 -0.24 29.48
C GLU A 105 -7.67 -1.50 28.66
N GLU A 106 -6.64 -1.45 27.81
CA GLU A 106 -6.34 -2.51 26.83
C GLU A 106 -7.56 -2.85 25.94
N ALA A 107 -8.43 -1.87 25.71
CA ALA A 107 -9.69 -2.02 24.97
C ALA A 107 -9.51 -1.98 23.44
N ILE A 108 -8.29 -1.85 22.93
CA ILE A 108 -8.03 -1.73 21.49
C ILE A 108 -7.11 -2.86 21.03
N THR A 109 -7.61 -3.70 20.12
CA THR A 109 -6.84 -4.76 19.45
C THR A 109 -6.67 -4.43 17.98
N GLU A 110 -5.69 -5.03 17.31
CA GLU A 110 -5.48 -4.87 15.86
C GLU A 110 -5.96 -6.12 15.11
N VAL A 111 -6.72 -5.91 14.04
CA VAL A 111 -7.17 -6.98 13.13
C VAL A 111 -6.64 -6.74 11.73
N ASN A 112 -6.46 -7.79 10.95
CA ASN A 112 -6.02 -7.67 9.56
C ASN A 112 -7.18 -7.22 8.67
N ARG A 113 -7.03 -6.05 8.05
CA ARG A 113 -7.88 -5.58 6.94
C ARG A 113 -7.11 -5.72 5.64
N GLN A 114 -7.74 -6.32 4.63
CA GLN A 114 -7.17 -6.38 3.30
C GLN A 114 -7.08 -4.96 2.75
N MET A 115 -5.89 -4.58 2.26
CA MET A 115 -5.63 -3.26 1.68
C MET A 115 -5.36 -3.32 0.18
N GLY A 116 -5.19 -4.51 -0.38
CA GLY A 116 -4.88 -4.69 -1.79
C GLY A 116 -4.35 -6.09 -2.07
N LYS A 117 -3.79 -6.25 -3.25
CA LYS A 117 -3.14 -7.49 -3.69
C LYS A 117 -1.85 -7.19 -4.44
N VAL A 118 -0.91 -8.12 -4.36
CA VAL A 118 0.25 -8.18 -5.27
C VAL A 118 -0.10 -9.18 -6.36
N VAL A 119 0.16 -8.81 -7.61
CA VAL A 119 -0.04 -9.66 -8.77
C VAL A 119 1.31 -9.92 -9.43
N GLU A 120 1.66 -11.20 -9.56
CA GLU A 120 2.86 -11.65 -10.28
C GLU A 120 2.42 -12.26 -11.62
N VAL A 121 2.89 -11.69 -12.72
CA VAL A 121 2.58 -12.13 -14.09
C VAL A 121 3.82 -12.75 -14.70
N ASN A 122 3.71 -14.02 -15.09
CA ASN A 122 4.76 -14.73 -15.82
C ASN A 122 4.44 -14.69 -17.32
N GLY A 123 5.01 -13.71 -18.00
CA GLY A 123 4.91 -13.52 -19.46
C GLY A 123 6.28 -13.64 -20.13
N GLU A 124 6.44 -12.91 -21.25
CA GLU A 124 7.73 -12.77 -21.92
C GLU A 124 8.81 -12.19 -21.01
N ILE A 125 8.40 -11.30 -20.11
CA ILE A 125 9.16 -10.89 -18.93
C ILE A 125 8.30 -11.08 -17.68
N LYS A 126 8.96 -11.21 -16.52
CA LYS A 126 8.25 -11.22 -15.24
C LYS A 126 7.82 -9.81 -14.89
N LEU A 127 6.51 -9.60 -14.76
CA LEU A 127 5.92 -8.37 -14.23
C LEU A 127 5.41 -8.62 -12.81
N VAL A 128 5.63 -7.67 -11.91
CA VAL A 128 5.01 -7.66 -10.58
C VAL A 128 4.40 -6.30 -10.33
N TYR A 129 3.14 -6.25 -9.93
CA TYR A 129 2.46 -5.00 -9.60
C TYR A 129 1.59 -5.15 -8.35
N GLY A 130 1.17 -4.02 -7.78
CA GLY A 130 0.18 -3.97 -6.71
C GLY A 130 -1.12 -3.39 -7.23
N GLU A 131 -2.23 -3.81 -6.66
CA GLU A 131 -3.56 -3.22 -6.90
C GLU A 131 -4.15 -2.89 -5.52
N LEU A 132 -4.30 -1.59 -5.25
CA LEU A 132 -4.79 -1.07 -3.98
C LEU A 132 -6.33 -1.14 -3.91
N GLU A 133 -6.87 -1.50 -2.75
CA GLU A 133 -8.31 -1.40 -2.50
C GLU A 133 -8.75 0.08 -2.45
N ILE A 134 -9.96 0.35 -2.92
CA ILE A 134 -10.53 1.70 -2.90
C ILE A 134 -10.73 2.16 -1.45
N GLY A 135 -10.33 3.41 -1.16
CA GLY A 135 -10.51 4.03 0.16
C GLY A 135 -9.40 3.73 1.16
N GLU A 136 -8.28 3.18 0.70
CA GLU A 136 -7.10 2.97 1.54
C GLU A 136 -6.31 4.26 1.78
N ALA A 137 -5.88 4.45 3.04
CA ALA A 137 -5.24 5.70 3.49
C ALA A 137 -3.89 5.98 2.81
N SER A 138 -3.17 4.92 2.40
CA SER A 138 -1.83 5.04 1.85
C SER A 138 -1.46 3.85 0.97
N PRO A 139 -0.87 4.09 -0.23
CA PRO A 139 -0.35 3.03 -1.08
C PRO A 139 1.01 2.48 -0.60
N VAL A 140 1.71 3.20 0.29
CA VAL A 140 3.11 2.91 0.65
C VAL A 140 3.34 1.50 1.19
N PRO A 141 2.49 0.93 2.08
CA PRO A 141 2.67 -0.44 2.53
C PRO A 141 2.56 -1.46 1.39
N LEU A 142 1.62 -1.26 0.45
CA LEU A 142 1.48 -2.14 -0.71
C LEU A 142 2.68 -2.02 -1.67
N ILE A 143 3.15 -0.80 -1.93
CA ILE A 143 4.38 -0.55 -2.70
C ILE A 143 5.58 -1.31 -2.07
N ARG A 144 5.70 -1.33 -0.74
CA ARG A 144 6.75 -2.10 -0.06
C ARG A 144 6.61 -3.60 -0.29
N GLU A 145 5.40 -4.15 -0.27
CA GLU A 145 5.16 -5.56 -0.58
C GLU A 145 5.53 -5.92 -2.03
N VAL A 146 5.19 -5.06 -3.01
CA VAL A 146 5.60 -5.23 -4.41
C VAL A 146 7.13 -5.24 -4.51
N LYS A 147 7.81 -4.27 -3.89
CA LYS A 147 9.28 -4.16 -3.91
C LYS A 147 9.99 -5.36 -3.28
N LYS A 148 9.41 -6.04 -2.30
CA LYS A 148 9.97 -7.28 -1.72
C LYS A 148 10.07 -8.40 -2.76
N ARG A 149 9.30 -8.35 -3.85
CA ARG A 149 9.34 -9.34 -4.95
C ARG A 149 10.36 -9.00 -6.04
N ALA A 150 11.12 -7.93 -5.88
CA ALA A 150 12.19 -7.57 -6.80
C ALA A 150 13.35 -8.57 -6.72
N GLY A 151 13.74 -9.09 -7.88
CA GLY A 151 14.96 -9.86 -8.05
C GLY A 151 16.23 -9.02 -7.94
N LYS A 152 17.37 -9.64 -8.25
CA LYS A 152 18.69 -8.99 -8.19
C LYS A 152 18.80 -7.82 -9.19
N THR A 153 18.18 -7.96 -10.36
CA THR A 153 18.12 -6.92 -11.39
C THR A 153 16.68 -6.71 -11.86
N ALA A 154 16.20 -5.48 -11.76
CA ALA A 154 14.82 -5.12 -12.10
C ALA A 154 14.68 -3.64 -12.46
N ILE A 155 13.66 -3.36 -13.28
CA ILE A 155 13.16 -2.03 -13.60
C ILE A 155 11.96 -1.75 -12.70
N PHE A 156 11.89 -0.55 -12.14
CA PHE A 156 10.80 -0.09 -11.30
C PHE A 156 10.09 1.06 -12.01
N ASP A 157 8.83 0.88 -12.38
CA ASP A 157 7.97 1.95 -12.85
C ASP A 157 7.38 2.66 -11.63
N CYS A 158 7.91 3.84 -11.28
CA CYS A 158 7.53 4.53 -10.03
C CYS A 158 6.16 5.21 -10.13
N PRO A 159 5.41 5.39 -9.03
CA PRO A 159 4.17 6.18 -9.07
C PRO A 159 4.43 7.65 -9.44
N PRO A 160 3.43 8.38 -9.98
CA PRO A 160 3.59 9.77 -10.39
C PRO A 160 3.80 10.72 -9.19
N GLY A 161 4.73 11.66 -9.35
CA GLY A 161 4.95 12.77 -8.42
C GLY A 161 6.08 12.55 -7.39
N VAL A 162 6.23 13.53 -6.50
CA VAL A 162 7.37 13.65 -5.56
C VAL A 162 7.02 13.25 -4.11
N SER A 163 5.77 12.87 -3.84
CA SER A 163 5.23 12.77 -2.47
C SER A 163 5.21 11.36 -1.88
N CYS A 164 5.31 10.31 -2.68
CA CYS A 164 5.63 8.98 -2.14
C CYS A 164 7.15 8.92 -1.88
N PRO A 165 7.63 8.23 -0.82
CA PRO A 165 9.02 7.83 -0.76
C PRO A 165 9.28 6.97 -2.00
N MET A 166 9.83 7.63 -3.01
CA MET A 166 9.88 7.26 -4.42
C MET A 166 10.76 6.03 -4.66
N VAL A 167 11.45 5.55 -3.62
CA VAL A 167 12.49 4.52 -3.63
C VAL A 167 12.55 3.76 -2.31
#